data_AF-A0A7W0NBY9-F1
#
_entry.id   AF-A0A7W0NBY9-F1
#
_cell.length_a   1.000
_cell.length_b   1.000
_cell.length_c   1.000
_cell.angle_alpha   90.00
_cell.angle_beta   90.00
_cell.angle_gamma   90.00
#
_symmetry.space_group_name_H-M   'P 1'
#
loop_
_entity.id
_entity.type
_entity.pdbx_description
1 polymer ?
#
loop_
_entity_poly.entity_id
_entity_poly.type
_entity_poly.pdbx_seq_one_letter_code
_entity_poly.pdbx_strand_id
1 'polypeptide(L)'
;MAAAIAGPGMVPRDPVQSRVNLVATTKGLLRVDTAALHDLNRIAGIAIFTLPDRLPVVPGKILAGAKIAPVAIPEVTLREAEALAAAAAPVIQVKPFQPLTVGVVTTEGLTGKTRERFQATVERKIGWYGGRVLRFVEPASEPEAVAAEIAAFIAAGASVVLTGGGNTIDPLDPTLLALPPLGAEIVKFGAPAHPGSMFWLAYQSATQTPIFNLASCSLYSKATVADLILPWIMAGERVTLDDLAGLGHGGLLDREMAYRFPNYDAETADEETAT
;
A
#
# COMPACT_ATOMS: atom_id res chain seq x y z
N MET A 1 -28.92 -2.60 -1.95
CA MET A 1 -27.68 -3.33 -1.58
C MET A 1 -26.38 -2.78 -2.19
N ALA A 2 -26.07 -2.94 -3.50
CA ALA A 2 -24.75 -2.54 -4.02
C ALA A 2 -24.41 -1.06 -3.79
N ALA A 3 -25.40 -0.18 -3.97
CA ALA A 3 -25.26 1.23 -3.64
C ALA A 3 -25.07 1.49 -2.12
N ALA A 4 -25.62 0.64 -1.26
CA ALA A 4 -25.55 0.81 0.20
C ALA A 4 -24.15 0.50 0.77
N ILE A 5 -23.39 -0.40 0.12
CA ILE A 5 -22.02 -0.75 0.53
C ILE A 5 -20.95 0.08 -0.19
N ALA A 6 -21.33 0.84 -1.23
CA ALA A 6 -20.41 1.59 -2.06
C ALA A 6 -20.06 2.93 -1.41
N GLY A 7 -18.75 3.17 -1.24
CA GLY A 7 -18.19 4.44 -0.82
C GLY A 7 -17.55 5.23 -1.97
N PRO A 8 -16.71 6.22 -1.66
CA PRO A 8 -16.01 7.03 -2.64
C PRO A 8 -15.11 6.21 -3.57
N GLY A 9 -14.86 6.75 -4.78
CA GLY A 9 -13.90 6.19 -5.74
C GLY A 9 -14.38 4.95 -6.50
N MET A 10 -15.68 4.66 -6.46
CA MET A 10 -16.30 3.58 -7.23
C MET A 10 -17.73 3.92 -7.67
N VAL A 11 -18.23 3.19 -8.64
CA VAL A 11 -19.63 3.27 -9.11
C VAL A 11 -20.19 1.87 -9.37
N PRO A 12 -21.50 1.66 -9.19
CA PRO A 12 -22.17 0.45 -9.65
C PRO A 12 -22.27 0.41 -11.18
N ARG A 13 -22.15 -0.78 -11.75
CA ARG A 13 -22.52 -1.08 -13.14
C ARG A 13 -23.89 -1.76 -13.21
N ASP A 14 -24.44 -1.81 -14.42
CA ASP A 14 -25.68 -2.55 -14.67
C ASP A 14 -25.57 -4.01 -14.22
N PRO A 15 -26.68 -4.61 -13.75
CA PRO A 15 -26.68 -6.00 -13.31
C PRO A 15 -26.31 -6.97 -14.44
N VAL A 16 -25.41 -7.92 -14.15
CA VAL A 16 -25.06 -9.03 -15.04
C VAL A 16 -25.20 -10.34 -14.26
N GLN A 17 -26.03 -11.27 -14.74
CA GLN A 17 -26.29 -12.56 -14.08
C GLN A 17 -26.70 -12.42 -12.59
N SER A 18 -27.70 -11.58 -12.34
CA SER A 18 -28.26 -11.30 -11.01
C SER A 18 -27.31 -10.63 -10.02
N ARG A 19 -26.22 -10.02 -10.51
CA ARG A 19 -25.19 -9.36 -9.69
C ARG A 19 -24.93 -7.96 -10.18
N VAL A 20 -24.85 -7.01 -9.24
CA VAL A 20 -24.33 -5.66 -9.49
C VAL A 20 -22.85 -5.62 -9.10
N ASN A 21 -22.02 -5.19 -10.03
CA ASN A 21 -20.58 -5.02 -9.79
C ASN A 21 -20.28 -3.57 -9.43
N LEU A 22 -19.43 -3.37 -8.42
CA LEU A 22 -18.82 -2.08 -8.09
C LEU A 22 -17.46 -2.00 -8.78
N VAL A 23 -17.21 -0.87 -9.44
CA VAL A 23 -16.04 -0.66 -10.29
C VAL A 23 -15.33 0.62 -9.90
N ALA A 24 -14.00 0.55 -9.84
CA ALA A 24 -13.17 1.71 -9.48
C ALA A 24 -13.31 2.84 -10.52
N THR A 25 -13.41 4.07 -10.05
CA THR A 25 -13.39 5.27 -10.91
C THR A 25 -12.08 6.03 -10.86
N THR A 26 -11.21 5.70 -9.90
CA THR A 26 -9.92 6.36 -9.70
C THR A 26 -8.83 5.34 -9.40
N LYS A 27 -7.57 5.74 -9.61
CA LYS A 27 -6.40 4.97 -9.16
C LYS A 27 -6.22 5.19 -7.67
N GLY A 28 -6.10 4.12 -6.90
CA GLY A 28 -6.04 4.21 -5.44
C GLY A 28 -5.93 2.88 -4.72
N LEU A 29 -6.08 2.93 -3.41
CA LEU A 29 -6.10 1.78 -2.52
C LEU A 29 -7.54 1.36 -2.22
N LEU A 30 -7.90 0.13 -2.58
CA LEU A 30 -9.16 -0.48 -2.15
C LEU A 30 -9.14 -0.64 -0.62
N ARG A 31 -10.13 -0.08 0.07
CA ARG A 31 -10.40 -0.36 1.48
C ARG A 31 -11.74 -1.09 1.63
N VAL A 32 -11.72 -2.14 2.44
CA VAL A 32 -12.88 -2.96 2.78
C VAL A 32 -12.95 -3.06 4.30
N ASP A 33 -14.08 -2.64 4.89
CA ASP A 33 -14.40 -2.98 6.27
C ASP A 33 -14.79 -4.46 6.32
N THR A 34 -13.82 -5.31 6.67
CA THR A 34 -14.00 -6.76 6.69
C THR A 34 -14.97 -7.22 7.77
N ALA A 35 -15.11 -6.48 8.87
CA ALA A 35 -16.06 -6.78 9.93
C ALA A 35 -17.49 -6.51 9.43
N ALA A 36 -17.74 -5.32 8.88
CA ALA A 36 -19.04 -4.98 8.30
C ALA A 36 -19.40 -5.91 7.12
N LEU A 37 -18.43 -6.24 6.25
CA LEU A 37 -18.63 -7.20 5.16
C LEU A 37 -19.01 -8.59 5.68
N HIS A 38 -18.39 -9.04 6.77
CA HIS A 38 -18.72 -10.31 7.40
C HIS A 38 -20.14 -10.28 7.96
N ASP A 39 -20.50 -9.25 8.72
CA ASP A 39 -21.82 -9.11 9.32
C ASP A 39 -22.93 -9.05 8.25
N LEU A 40 -22.72 -8.32 7.15
CA LEU A 40 -23.64 -8.30 6.02
C LEU A 40 -23.83 -9.68 5.38
N ASN A 41 -22.75 -10.43 5.19
CA ASN A 41 -22.80 -11.78 4.60
C ASN A 41 -23.39 -12.84 5.54
N ARG A 42 -23.58 -12.53 6.83
CA ARG A 42 -24.32 -13.41 7.76
C ARG A 42 -25.83 -13.29 7.60
N ILE A 43 -26.32 -12.23 6.95
CA ILE A 43 -27.74 -12.04 6.69
C ILE A 43 -28.20 -13.03 5.61
N ALA A 44 -29.25 -13.80 5.91
CA ALA A 44 -29.72 -14.84 5.02
C ALA A 44 -30.07 -14.32 3.62
N GLY A 45 -29.50 -14.95 2.60
CA GLY A 45 -29.75 -14.60 1.21
C GLY A 45 -28.95 -13.42 0.65
N ILE A 46 -28.22 -12.67 1.49
CA ILE A 46 -27.26 -11.64 1.03
C ILE A 46 -25.95 -12.32 0.64
N ALA A 47 -25.38 -11.92 -0.50
CA ALA A 47 -24.07 -12.38 -0.94
C ALA A 47 -23.26 -11.22 -1.53
N ILE A 48 -22.21 -10.83 -0.81
CA ILE A 48 -21.30 -9.74 -1.17
C ILE A 48 -19.87 -10.30 -1.15
N PHE A 49 -19.13 -10.07 -2.22
CA PHE A 49 -17.75 -10.50 -2.34
C PHE A 49 -16.90 -9.39 -2.93
N THR A 50 -15.67 -9.27 -2.43
CA THR A 50 -14.75 -8.19 -2.79
C THR A 50 -13.41 -8.79 -3.24
N LEU A 51 -12.61 -7.98 -3.93
CA LEU A 51 -11.17 -8.18 -3.93
C LEU A 51 -10.63 -8.03 -2.49
N PRO A 52 -9.41 -8.53 -2.20
CA PRO A 52 -8.81 -8.37 -0.88
C PRO A 52 -8.69 -6.90 -0.47
N ASP A 53 -8.83 -6.62 0.84
CA ASP A 53 -8.54 -5.29 1.41
C ASP A 53 -7.11 -4.87 1.08
N ARG A 54 -6.91 -3.55 0.98
CA ARG A 54 -5.63 -2.89 0.71
C ARG A 54 -4.95 -3.28 -0.60
N LEU A 55 -5.77 -3.57 -1.62
CA LEU A 55 -5.28 -3.82 -2.97
C LEU A 55 -5.13 -2.50 -3.75
N PRO A 56 -4.00 -2.24 -4.42
CA PRO A 56 -3.90 -1.16 -5.40
C PRO A 56 -4.82 -1.43 -6.60
N VAL A 57 -5.61 -0.44 -6.99
CA VAL A 57 -6.58 -0.56 -8.08
C VAL A 57 -6.49 0.62 -9.03
N VAL A 58 -6.90 0.38 -10.27
CA VAL A 58 -6.97 1.38 -11.36
C VAL A 58 -8.41 1.52 -11.84
N PRO A 59 -8.76 2.65 -12.49
CA PRO A 59 -10.10 2.85 -13.05
C PRO A 59 -10.55 1.67 -13.92
N GLY A 60 -11.83 1.33 -13.82
CA GLY A 60 -12.42 0.22 -14.59
C GLY A 60 -12.25 -1.17 -13.96
N LYS A 61 -11.42 -1.33 -12.92
CA LYS A 61 -11.29 -2.60 -12.19
C LYS A 61 -12.57 -2.91 -11.39
N ILE A 62 -13.11 -4.12 -11.55
CA ILE A 62 -14.20 -4.62 -10.69
C ILE A 62 -13.63 -4.89 -9.30
N LEU A 63 -14.20 -4.25 -8.28
CA LEU A 63 -13.76 -4.28 -6.89
C LEU A 63 -14.59 -5.24 -6.05
N ALA A 64 -15.90 -5.28 -6.32
CA ALA A 64 -16.85 -6.06 -5.56
C ALA A 64 -18.06 -6.44 -6.40
N GLY A 65 -18.76 -7.47 -5.98
CA GLY A 65 -20.07 -7.85 -6.49
C GLY A 65 -21.04 -8.04 -5.34
N ALA A 66 -22.26 -7.53 -5.51
CA ALA A 66 -23.36 -7.76 -4.58
C ALA A 66 -24.53 -8.41 -5.32
N LYS A 67 -25.10 -9.44 -4.71
CA LYS A 67 -26.31 -10.11 -5.19
C LYS A 67 -27.10 -10.68 -4.03
N ILE A 68 -28.31 -11.13 -4.34
CA ILE A 68 -29.00 -12.10 -3.48
C ILE A 68 -28.72 -13.51 -4.01
N ALA A 69 -28.58 -14.47 -3.09
CA ALA A 69 -28.40 -15.87 -3.44
C ALA A 69 -29.67 -16.55 -3.97
N PRO A 70 -30.85 -16.40 -3.34
CA PRO A 70 -32.11 -16.93 -3.88
C PRO A 70 -32.69 -16.04 -4.98
N VAL A 71 -33.77 -16.50 -5.62
CA VAL A 71 -34.52 -15.72 -6.64
C VAL A 71 -35.12 -14.43 -6.06
N ALA A 72 -35.54 -14.47 -4.80
CA ALA A 72 -36.07 -13.33 -4.07
C ALA A 72 -35.80 -13.48 -2.58
N ILE A 73 -35.75 -12.35 -1.87
CA ILE A 73 -35.69 -12.28 -0.40
C ILE A 73 -36.80 -11.36 0.13
N PRO A 74 -37.21 -11.51 1.40
CA PRO A 74 -38.12 -10.57 2.04
C PRO A 74 -37.52 -9.15 2.07
N GLU A 75 -38.35 -8.13 1.84
CA GLU A 75 -37.90 -6.74 1.85
C GLU A 75 -37.29 -6.32 3.20
N VAL A 76 -37.82 -6.85 4.31
CA VAL A 76 -37.28 -6.60 5.66
C VAL A 76 -35.81 -7.02 5.79
N THR A 77 -35.42 -8.12 5.15
CA THR A 77 -34.04 -8.62 5.13
C THR A 77 -33.11 -7.68 4.36
N LEU A 78 -33.60 -7.13 3.23
CA LEU A 78 -32.83 -6.14 2.49
C LEU A 78 -32.66 -4.84 3.29
N ARG A 79 -33.72 -4.36 3.95
CA ARG A 79 -33.68 -3.15 4.79
C ARG A 79 -32.74 -3.31 5.99
N GLU A 80 -32.71 -4.49 6.62
CA GLU A 80 -31.75 -4.82 7.68
C GLU A 80 -30.30 -4.70 7.16
N ALA A 81 -30.00 -5.30 6.01
CA ALA A 81 -28.68 -5.22 5.41
C ALA A 81 -28.29 -3.78 5.04
N GLU A 82 -29.23 -2.99 4.54
CA GLU A 82 -28.99 -1.57 4.21
C GLU A 82 -28.77 -0.71 5.45
N ALA A 83 -29.49 -0.97 6.55
CA ALA A 83 -29.26 -0.30 7.82
C ALA A 83 -27.89 -0.62 8.42
N LEU A 84 -27.47 -1.90 8.35
CA LEU A 84 -26.14 -2.31 8.82
C LEU A 84 -25.02 -1.68 7.97
N ALA A 85 -25.18 -1.68 6.64
CA ALA A 85 -24.23 -1.03 5.74
C ALA A 85 -24.14 0.49 6.00
N ALA A 86 -25.26 1.16 6.26
CA ALA A 86 -25.29 2.58 6.59
C ALA A 86 -24.59 2.89 7.93
N ALA A 87 -24.75 2.03 8.94
CA ALA A 87 -24.09 2.19 10.23
C ALA A 87 -22.56 2.04 10.15
N ALA A 88 -22.07 1.28 9.18
CA ALA A 88 -20.64 1.06 8.93
C ALA A 88 -20.09 1.83 7.71
N ALA A 89 -20.84 2.79 7.17
CA ALA A 89 -20.48 3.42 5.91
C ALA A 89 -19.16 4.24 6.00
N PRO A 90 -18.27 4.15 5.00
CA PRO A 90 -18.34 3.28 3.82
C PRO A 90 -17.82 1.86 4.10
N VAL A 91 -18.59 0.83 3.69
CA VAL A 91 -18.15 -0.58 3.79
C VAL A 91 -17.02 -0.89 2.80
N ILE A 92 -17.10 -0.34 1.59
CA ILE A 92 -16.08 -0.50 0.55
C ILE A 92 -15.79 0.89 -0.02
N GLN A 93 -14.52 1.27 -0.12
CA GLN A 93 -14.12 2.53 -0.75
C GLN A 93 -12.81 2.37 -1.52
N VAL A 94 -12.52 3.31 -2.43
CA VAL A 94 -11.19 3.48 -3.00
C VAL A 94 -10.62 4.79 -2.48
N LYS A 95 -9.51 4.71 -1.75
CA LYS A 95 -8.75 5.88 -1.30
C LYS A 95 -7.77 6.30 -2.41
N PRO A 96 -7.92 7.47 -3.04
CA PRO A 96 -6.98 7.93 -4.05
C PRO A 96 -5.56 8.00 -3.49
N PHE A 97 -4.56 7.70 -4.31
CA PHE A 97 -3.17 7.94 -3.94
C PHE A 97 -2.88 9.45 -3.89
N GLN A 98 -1.97 9.83 -3.01
CA GLN A 98 -1.53 11.20 -2.81
C GLN A 98 -0.21 11.44 -3.55
N PRO A 99 0.02 12.64 -4.10
CA PRO A 99 1.26 12.98 -4.81
C PRO A 99 2.41 13.24 -3.82
N LEU A 100 2.81 12.19 -3.09
CA LEU A 100 3.82 12.31 -2.04
C LEU A 100 5.22 12.54 -2.62
N THR A 101 6.00 13.34 -1.91
CA THR A 101 7.42 13.56 -2.20
C THR A 101 8.26 12.60 -1.36
N VAL A 102 9.15 11.84 -1.98
CA VAL A 102 9.89 10.74 -1.34
C VAL A 102 11.39 11.02 -1.32
N GLY A 103 12.01 10.98 -0.15
CA GLY A 103 13.47 10.98 -0.01
C GLY A 103 14.03 9.55 -0.04
N VAL A 104 15.22 9.35 -0.61
CA VAL A 104 15.85 8.01 -0.64
C VAL A 104 17.30 8.11 -0.14
N VAL A 105 17.59 7.39 0.94
CA VAL A 105 18.94 7.25 1.52
C VAL A 105 19.45 5.84 1.25
N THR A 106 20.70 5.70 0.81
CA THR A 106 21.34 4.39 0.62
C THR A 106 22.68 4.32 1.34
N THR A 107 23.08 3.15 1.86
CA THR A 107 24.39 2.94 2.53
C THR A 107 25.21 1.80 1.90
N GLU A 108 24.77 1.29 0.74
CA GLU A 108 25.27 0.03 0.14
C GLU A 108 26.44 0.18 -0.85
N GLY A 109 26.94 1.38 -1.13
CA GLY A 109 28.05 1.58 -2.07
C GLY A 109 27.66 1.30 -3.53
N LEU A 110 26.44 1.63 -3.96
CA LEU A 110 25.92 1.24 -5.28
C LEU A 110 26.71 1.91 -6.41
N THR A 111 27.28 1.17 -7.35
CA THR A 111 28.09 1.73 -8.44
C THR A 111 27.53 1.45 -9.84
N GLY A 112 27.81 2.37 -10.76
CA GLY A 112 27.49 2.25 -12.19
C GLY A 112 26.04 1.87 -12.47
N LYS A 113 25.86 0.86 -13.33
CA LYS A 113 24.55 0.39 -13.81
C LYS A 113 23.61 -0.07 -12.70
N THR A 114 24.13 -0.56 -11.57
CA THR A 114 23.30 -1.01 -10.45
C THR A 114 22.60 0.16 -9.78
N ARG A 115 23.31 1.29 -9.61
CA ARG A 115 22.74 2.54 -9.07
C ARG A 115 21.64 3.06 -10.00
N GLU A 116 21.94 3.17 -11.30
CA GLU A 116 20.99 3.67 -12.31
C GLU A 116 19.71 2.83 -12.33
N ARG A 117 19.83 1.50 -12.34
CA ARG A 117 18.69 0.59 -12.33
C ARG A 117 17.85 0.71 -11.05
N PHE A 118 18.51 0.87 -9.90
CA PHE A 118 17.81 1.08 -8.62
C PHE A 118 17.01 2.39 -8.64
N GLN A 119 17.64 3.49 -9.02
CA GLN A 119 17.00 4.81 -9.10
C GLN A 119 15.78 4.77 -10.04
N ALA A 120 15.96 4.27 -11.26
CA ALA A 120 14.88 4.14 -12.24
C ALA A 120 13.73 3.25 -11.72
N THR A 121 14.04 2.18 -10.98
CA THR A 121 13.01 1.31 -10.39
C THR A 121 12.21 2.03 -9.31
N VAL A 122 12.87 2.75 -8.41
CA VAL A 122 12.20 3.51 -7.34
C VAL A 122 11.37 4.65 -7.92
N GLU A 123 11.94 5.45 -8.82
CA GLU A 123 11.24 6.56 -9.48
C GLU A 123 9.97 6.09 -10.19
N ARG A 124 10.06 5.00 -10.96
CA ARG A 124 8.91 4.42 -11.65
C ARG A 124 7.84 3.94 -10.68
N LYS A 125 8.19 3.22 -9.60
CA LYS A 125 7.21 2.76 -8.62
C LYS A 125 6.52 3.94 -7.93
N ILE A 126 7.29 4.94 -7.49
CA ILE A 126 6.75 6.14 -6.85
C ILE A 126 5.88 6.95 -7.82
N GLY A 127 6.30 7.08 -9.07
CA GLY A 127 5.55 7.75 -10.14
C GLY A 127 4.22 7.06 -10.45
N TRP A 128 4.17 5.72 -10.41
CA TRP A 128 2.92 4.97 -10.59
C TRP A 128 1.84 5.36 -9.56
N TYR A 129 2.24 5.71 -8.32
CA TYR A 129 1.31 6.21 -7.30
C TYR A 129 1.01 7.72 -7.44
N GLY A 130 1.57 8.41 -8.43
CA GLY A 130 1.48 9.86 -8.62
C GLY A 130 2.44 10.68 -7.75
N GLY A 131 3.37 10.02 -7.06
CA GLY A 131 4.41 10.69 -6.27
C GLY A 131 5.64 11.07 -7.10
N ARG A 132 6.64 11.65 -6.42
CA ARG A 132 7.95 11.94 -7.02
C ARG A 132 9.09 11.68 -6.03
N VAL A 133 10.26 11.31 -6.52
CA VAL A 133 11.47 11.25 -5.72
C VAL A 133 12.09 12.66 -5.63
N LEU A 134 12.46 13.08 -4.41
CA LEU A 134 13.09 14.38 -4.18
C LEU A 134 14.54 14.39 -4.65
N ARG A 135 15.31 13.40 -4.19
CA ARG A 135 16.69 13.10 -4.59
C ARG A 135 17.09 11.77 -3.96
N PHE A 136 18.16 11.17 -4.50
CA PHE A 136 18.86 10.04 -3.92
C PHE A 136 20.13 10.53 -3.25
N VAL A 137 20.44 9.99 -2.06
CA VAL A 137 21.72 10.24 -1.38
C VAL A 137 22.36 8.98 -0.88
N GLU A 138 23.66 9.07 -0.73
CA GLU A 138 24.50 8.02 -0.17
C GLU A 138 25.49 8.65 0.80
N PRO A 139 25.07 8.88 2.05
CA PRO A 139 25.95 9.42 3.09
C PRO A 139 27.04 8.40 3.44
N ALA A 140 28.03 8.84 4.22
CA ALA A 140 28.92 7.93 4.91
C ALA A 140 28.10 6.92 5.74
N SER A 141 28.62 5.70 5.88
CA SER A 141 27.98 4.62 6.64
C SER A 141 28.14 4.83 8.16
N GLU A 142 27.74 6.00 8.63
CA GLU A 142 27.84 6.48 10.02
C GLU A 142 26.45 6.99 10.47
N PRO A 143 26.00 6.67 11.70
CA PRO A 143 24.66 7.03 12.17
C PRO A 143 24.34 8.53 12.06
N GLU A 144 25.30 9.39 12.37
CA GLU A 144 25.14 10.85 12.35
C GLU A 144 24.94 11.39 10.93
N ALA A 145 25.67 10.84 9.95
CA ALA A 145 25.56 11.23 8.55
C ALA A 145 24.22 10.78 7.95
N VAL A 146 23.76 9.57 8.29
CA VAL A 146 22.44 9.08 7.88
C VAL A 146 21.33 9.91 8.51
N ALA A 147 21.42 10.21 9.81
CA ALA A 147 20.45 11.05 10.50
C ALA A 147 20.36 12.44 9.85
N ALA A 148 21.49 13.09 9.59
CA ALA A 148 21.51 14.41 8.96
C ALA A 148 20.77 14.44 7.61
N GLU A 149 20.96 13.43 6.76
CA GLU A 149 20.28 13.35 5.47
C GLU A 149 18.78 13.10 5.59
N ILE A 150 18.36 12.21 6.51
CA ILE A 150 16.93 11.97 6.76
C ILE A 150 16.26 13.26 7.28
N ALA A 151 16.89 13.96 8.22
CA ALA A 151 16.39 15.24 8.73
C ALA A 151 16.29 16.30 7.60
N ALA A 152 17.30 16.36 6.73
CA ALA A 152 17.30 17.27 5.58
C ALA A 152 16.18 16.95 4.59
N PHE A 153 15.86 15.67 4.36
CA PHE A 153 14.70 15.29 3.54
C PHE A 153 13.39 15.77 4.12
N ILE A 154 13.17 15.53 5.41
CA ILE A 154 11.95 15.95 6.11
C ILE A 154 11.81 17.48 6.07
N ALA A 155 12.91 18.21 6.34
CA ALA A 155 12.92 19.67 6.26
C ALA A 155 12.65 20.20 4.83
N ALA A 156 13.08 19.47 3.80
CA ALA A 156 12.80 19.77 2.40
C ALA A 156 11.39 19.34 1.93
N GLY A 157 10.53 18.85 2.83
CA GLY A 157 9.15 18.49 2.54
C GLY A 157 8.95 17.06 2.02
N ALA A 158 9.91 16.16 2.22
CA ALA A 158 9.66 14.74 1.98
C ALA A 158 8.58 14.23 2.93
N SER A 159 7.53 13.62 2.37
CA SER A 159 6.43 12.99 3.11
C SER A 159 6.70 11.53 3.45
N VAL A 160 7.75 10.95 2.86
CA VAL A 160 8.23 9.58 3.09
C VAL A 160 9.73 9.56 2.91
N VAL A 161 10.44 8.80 3.74
CA VAL A 161 11.87 8.51 3.53
C VAL A 161 12.08 7.00 3.39
N LEU A 162 12.65 6.60 2.27
CA LEU A 162 13.03 5.22 2.00
C LEU A 162 14.51 5.04 2.30
N THR A 163 14.85 3.95 2.97
CA THR A 163 16.24 3.57 3.21
C THR A 163 16.58 2.33 2.40
N GLY A 164 17.76 2.30 1.80
CA GLY A 164 18.21 1.20 0.96
C GLY A 164 19.59 0.72 1.39
N GLY A 165 19.74 -0.59 1.43
CA GLY A 165 20.97 -1.22 1.83
C GLY A 165 21.19 -1.28 3.34
N GLY A 166 22.46 -1.39 3.74
CA GLY A 166 22.83 -1.70 5.11
C GLY A 166 22.63 -3.17 5.47
N ASN A 167 23.11 -3.56 6.63
CA ASN A 167 22.91 -4.91 7.15
C ASN A 167 21.64 -4.92 8.01
N THR A 168 20.50 -5.22 7.38
CA THR A 168 19.20 -5.09 8.04
C THR A 168 19.00 -6.07 9.21
N ILE A 169 19.88 -7.05 9.42
CA ILE A 169 19.87 -7.94 10.60
C ILE A 169 20.82 -7.44 11.71
N ASP A 170 21.67 -6.47 11.42
CA ASP A 170 22.64 -5.93 12.36
C ASP A 170 22.00 -4.81 13.19
N PRO A 171 21.87 -4.96 14.52
CA PRO A 171 21.39 -3.87 15.38
C PRO A 171 22.32 -2.66 15.38
N LEU A 172 23.57 -2.80 14.92
CA LEU A 172 24.54 -1.72 14.75
C LEU A 172 24.51 -1.11 13.35
N ASP A 173 23.52 -1.45 12.51
CA ASP A 173 23.34 -0.80 11.22
C ASP A 173 23.20 0.73 11.41
N PRO A 174 23.99 1.54 10.69
CA PRO A 174 23.96 2.99 10.84
C PRO A 174 22.58 3.61 10.64
N THR A 175 21.74 3.02 9.80
CA THR A 175 20.38 3.50 9.55
C THR A 175 19.48 3.31 10.77
N LEU A 176 19.59 2.16 11.45
CA LEU A 176 18.84 1.89 12.67
C LEU A 176 19.32 2.77 13.83
N LEU A 177 20.64 2.92 13.96
CA LEU A 177 21.25 3.79 14.96
C LEU A 177 20.95 5.28 14.73
N ALA A 178 20.62 5.68 13.50
CA ALA A 178 20.20 7.04 13.17
C ALA A 178 18.77 7.38 13.64
N LEU A 179 17.90 6.39 13.90
CA LEU A 179 16.48 6.64 14.24
C LEU A 179 16.28 7.35 15.60
N PRO A 180 16.91 6.92 16.72
CA PRO A 180 16.75 7.61 18.00
C PRO A 180 17.11 9.10 18.01
N PRO A 181 18.28 9.55 17.49
CA PRO A 181 18.62 10.98 17.47
C PRO A 181 17.72 11.80 16.54
N LEU A 182 17.04 11.18 15.57
CA LEU A 182 16.00 11.82 14.75
C LEU A 182 14.67 12.03 15.49
N GLY A 183 14.54 11.46 16.70
CA GLY A 183 13.25 11.31 17.36
C GLY A 183 12.30 10.44 16.52
N ALA A 184 12.82 9.38 15.89
CA ALA A 184 12.02 8.43 15.15
C ALA A 184 11.76 7.17 15.98
N GLU A 185 10.52 6.74 16.00
CA GLU A 185 10.06 5.58 16.77
C GLU A 185 9.74 4.41 15.82
N ILE A 186 10.38 3.27 16.07
CA ILE A 186 10.09 2.03 15.34
C ILE A 186 8.70 1.53 15.74
N VAL A 187 7.83 1.33 14.75
CA VAL A 187 6.55 0.63 14.91
C VAL A 187 6.79 -0.85 15.09
N LYS A 188 7.60 -1.41 14.19
CA LYS A 188 8.01 -2.81 14.24
C LYS A 188 9.29 -3.01 13.45
N PHE A 189 10.16 -3.85 14.01
CA PHE A 189 11.26 -4.45 13.29
C PHE A 189 10.90 -5.89 12.92
N GLY A 190 11.00 -6.20 11.62
CA GLY A 190 10.50 -7.42 11.03
C GLY A 190 9.01 -7.37 10.67
N ALA A 191 8.64 -8.12 9.63
CA ALA A 191 7.27 -8.29 9.22
C ALA A 191 6.96 -9.78 8.96
N PRO A 192 5.77 -10.28 9.35
CA PRO A 192 5.35 -11.66 9.11
C PRO A 192 4.93 -11.89 7.65
N ALA A 193 5.79 -11.53 6.69
CA ALA A 193 5.59 -11.75 5.27
C ALA A 193 6.95 -12.01 4.58
N HIS A 194 6.91 -12.76 3.48
CA HIS A 194 8.10 -13.23 2.77
C HIS A 194 7.85 -13.25 1.26
N PRO A 195 8.75 -12.69 0.42
CA PRO A 195 10.06 -12.10 0.74
C PRO A 195 9.99 -10.75 1.49
N GLY A 196 11.06 -10.42 2.23
CA GLY A 196 11.19 -9.14 2.94
C GLY A 196 10.87 -9.19 4.44
N SER A 197 11.06 -10.34 5.10
CA SER A 197 10.76 -10.50 6.54
C SER A 197 11.57 -9.58 7.47
N MET A 198 12.69 -9.03 6.98
CA MET A 198 13.52 -8.04 7.68
C MET A 198 13.06 -6.59 7.48
N PHE A 199 11.87 -6.38 6.92
CA PHE A 199 11.26 -5.06 6.83
C PHE A 199 11.08 -4.43 8.21
N TRP A 200 11.36 -3.15 8.33
CA TRP A 200 11.05 -2.34 9.50
C TRP A 200 10.43 -1.02 9.07
N LEU A 201 9.60 -0.46 9.95
CA LEU A 201 8.96 0.83 9.76
C LEU A 201 9.09 1.65 11.03
N ALA A 202 9.52 2.89 10.88
CA ALA A 202 9.53 3.91 11.91
C ALA A 202 8.77 5.16 11.46
N TYR A 203 8.40 5.99 12.42
CA TYR A 203 7.88 7.33 12.14
C TYR A 203 8.68 8.36 12.89
N GLN A 204 9.02 9.46 12.22
CA GLN A 204 9.57 10.63 12.91
C GLN A 204 8.46 11.25 13.77
N SER A 205 8.67 11.34 15.09
CA SER A 205 7.59 11.62 16.05
C SER A 205 6.97 13.02 15.91
N ALA A 206 7.72 14.03 15.48
CA ALA A 206 7.20 15.40 15.35
C ALA A 206 6.35 15.61 14.08
N THR A 207 6.77 15.02 12.96
CA THR A 207 6.17 15.21 11.64
C THR A 207 5.28 14.06 11.22
N GLN A 208 5.35 12.93 11.94
CA GLN A 208 4.72 11.66 11.57
C GLN A 208 5.13 11.16 10.18
N THR A 209 6.35 11.52 9.73
CA THR A 209 6.91 11.07 8.45
C THR A 209 7.36 9.61 8.55
N PRO A 210 6.83 8.67 7.74
CA PRO A 210 7.29 7.29 7.70
C PRO A 210 8.72 7.18 7.16
N ILE A 211 9.52 6.37 7.83
CA ILE A 211 10.88 5.99 7.46
C ILE A 211 10.92 4.46 7.46
N PHE A 212 11.25 3.84 6.33
CA PHE A 212 11.32 2.38 6.25
C PHE A 212 12.32 1.89 5.22
N ASN A 213 12.77 0.66 5.40
CA ASN A 213 13.73 0.05 4.49
C ASN A 213 13.05 -0.58 3.28
N LEU A 214 13.75 -0.46 2.16
CA LEU A 214 13.55 -1.29 0.99
C LEU A 214 14.31 -2.61 1.21
N ALA A 215 13.77 -3.71 0.68
CA ALA A 215 14.57 -4.92 0.54
C ALA A 215 15.84 -4.62 -0.27
N SER A 216 16.91 -5.40 -0.04
CA SER A 216 18.22 -5.18 -0.66
C SER A 216 18.13 -4.81 -2.14
N CYS A 217 19.02 -3.94 -2.61
CA CYS A 217 18.86 -3.24 -3.90
C CYS A 217 18.78 -4.17 -5.12
N SER A 218 19.20 -5.44 -5.01
CA SER A 218 19.00 -6.47 -6.05
C SER A 218 17.58 -7.06 -6.08
N LEU A 219 16.84 -6.98 -4.96
CA LEU A 219 15.51 -7.55 -4.77
C LEU A 219 14.37 -6.57 -5.03
N TYR A 220 14.61 -5.26 -5.15
CA TYR A 220 13.53 -4.28 -5.38
C TYR A 220 12.83 -4.43 -6.75
N SER A 221 13.32 -5.35 -7.60
CA SER A 221 12.63 -5.83 -8.82
C SER A 221 11.56 -6.89 -8.57
N LYS A 222 11.53 -7.49 -7.37
CA LYS A 222 10.53 -8.47 -6.94
C LYS A 222 9.59 -7.84 -5.93
N ALA A 223 8.40 -8.41 -5.81
CA ALA A 223 7.45 -8.02 -4.79
C ALA A 223 7.94 -8.43 -3.39
N THR A 224 7.89 -7.49 -2.46
CA THR A 224 8.35 -7.65 -1.07
C THR A 224 7.34 -7.03 -0.10
N VAL A 225 7.60 -7.16 1.21
CA VAL A 225 6.81 -6.46 2.23
C VAL A 225 6.72 -4.96 1.98
N ALA A 226 7.81 -4.31 1.54
CA ALA A 226 7.78 -2.89 1.20
C ALA A 226 6.76 -2.57 0.10
N ASP A 227 6.55 -3.48 -0.86
CA ASP A 227 5.54 -3.32 -1.93
C ASP A 227 4.10 -3.52 -1.44
N LEU A 228 3.89 -4.20 -0.31
CA LEU A 228 2.58 -4.23 0.35
C LEU A 228 2.33 -2.93 1.12
N ILE A 229 3.34 -2.41 1.79
CA ILE A 229 3.22 -1.25 2.68
C ILE A 229 3.19 0.08 1.92
N LEU A 230 3.97 0.20 0.85
CA LEU A 230 4.08 1.41 0.06
C LEU A 230 2.71 1.93 -0.43
N PRO A 231 1.80 1.14 -1.03
CA PRO A 231 0.47 1.62 -1.40
C PRO A 231 -0.32 2.24 -0.25
N TRP A 232 -0.16 1.74 0.98
CA TRP A 232 -0.90 2.22 2.15
C TRP A 232 -0.41 3.63 2.51
N ILE A 233 0.90 3.79 2.57
CA ILE A 233 1.55 5.08 2.83
C ILE A 233 1.23 6.07 1.70
N MET A 234 1.30 5.65 0.43
CA MET A 234 0.97 6.50 -0.72
C MET A 234 -0.51 6.89 -0.76
N ALA A 235 -1.42 6.15 -0.12
CA ALA A 235 -2.81 6.53 0.09
C ALA A 235 -3.03 7.41 1.35
N GLY A 236 -1.94 7.81 2.02
CA GLY A 236 -1.94 8.60 3.25
C GLY A 236 -2.36 7.82 4.49
N GLU A 237 -2.21 6.49 4.49
CA GLU A 237 -2.51 5.68 5.67
C GLU A 237 -1.32 5.62 6.61
N ARG A 238 -1.59 5.80 7.91
CA ARG A 238 -0.65 5.47 8.97
C ARG A 238 -0.72 3.97 9.22
N VAL A 239 0.41 3.31 9.00
CA VAL A 239 0.57 1.87 9.28
C VAL A 239 0.88 1.67 10.75
N THR A 240 0.09 0.83 11.41
CA THR A 240 0.18 0.50 12.83
C THR A 240 0.90 -0.83 13.07
N LEU A 241 1.16 -1.15 14.34
CA LEU A 241 1.69 -2.47 14.73
C LEU A 241 0.75 -3.60 14.32
N ASP A 242 -0.56 -3.42 14.52
CA ASP A 242 -1.59 -4.41 14.18
C ASP A 242 -1.67 -4.64 12.67
N ASP A 243 -1.49 -3.58 11.87
CA ASP A 243 -1.44 -3.70 10.41
C ASP A 243 -0.26 -4.56 9.96
N LEU A 244 0.92 -4.33 10.53
CA LEU A 244 2.11 -5.12 10.24
C LEU A 244 1.97 -6.56 10.77
N ALA A 245 1.34 -6.76 11.93
CA ALA A 245 1.08 -8.10 12.46
C ALA A 245 0.10 -8.88 11.56
N GLY A 246 -0.94 -8.21 11.06
CA GLY A 246 -1.95 -8.79 10.18
C GLY A 246 -1.42 -9.32 8.85
N LEU A 247 -0.25 -8.87 8.40
CA LEU A 247 0.41 -9.37 7.19
C LEU A 247 0.68 -10.89 7.23
N GLY A 248 0.72 -11.51 8.42
CA GLY A 248 0.87 -12.95 8.57
C GLY A 248 -0.19 -13.75 7.81
N HIS A 249 -1.40 -13.21 7.70
CA HIS A 249 -2.47 -13.83 6.93
C HIS A 249 -2.32 -13.51 5.43
N GLY A 250 -1.83 -14.49 4.65
CA GLY A 250 -1.56 -14.30 3.22
C GLY A 250 -0.21 -13.63 2.93
N GLY A 251 0.70 -13.58 3.91
CA GLY A 251 2.02 -12.96 3.78
C GLY A 251 3.07 -13.76 3.01
N LEU A 252 2.74 -14.95 2.49
CA LEU A 252 3.65 -15.73 1.64
C LEU A 252 3.52 -15.28 0.19
N LEU A 253 4.35 -14.33 -0.22
CA LEU A 253 4.32 -13.69 -1.52
C LEU A 253 5.06 -14.52 -2.58
N ASP A 254 4.36 -15.47 -3.19
CA ASP A 254 4.88 -16.20 -4.34
C ASP A 254 4.54 -15.50 -5.68
N ARG A 255 4.88 -16.15 -6.79
CA ARG A 255 4.63 -15.61 -8.14
C ARG A 255 3.15 -15.55 -8.51
N GLU A 256 2.33 -16.43 -7.94
CA GLU A 256 0.89 -16.46 -8.20
C GLU A 256 0.18 -15.27 -7.53
N MET A 257 0.81 -14.69 -6.51
CA MET A 257 0.36 -13.47 -5.85
C MET A 257 0.69 -12.17 -6.61
N ALA A 258 1.14 -12.23 -7.87
CA ALA A 258 1.43 -11.03 -8.67
C ALA A 258 0.25 -10.05 -8.75
N TYR A 259 -0.98 -10.54 -8.67
CA TYR A 259 -2.20 -9.71 -8.67
C TYR A 259 -2.28 -8.72 -7.49
N ARG A 260 -1.51 -8.94 -6.42
CA ARG A 260 -1.44 -8.08 -5.22
C ARG A 260 -0.66 -6.79 -5.47
N PHE A 261 0.13 -6.73 -6.54
CA PHE A 261 1.06 -5.65 -6.81
C PHE A 261 0.68 -4.93 -8.11
N PRO A 262 0.92 -3.61 -8.20
CA PRO A 262 0.73 -2.89 -9.44
C PRO A 262 1.62 -3.45 -10.55
N ASN A 263 1.10 -3.42 -11.78
CA ASN A 263 1.96 -3.55 -12.94
C ASN A 263 2.61 -2.19 -13.22
N TYR A 264 3.77 -1.96 -12.61
CA TYR A 264 4.54 -0.72 -12.77
C TYR A 264 5.02 -0.49 -14.21
N ASP A 265 4.96 -1.51 -15.07
CA ASP A 265 5.44 -1.47 -16.47
C ASP A 265 4.29 -1.26 -17.48
N ALA A 266 3.03 -1.34 -17.05
CA ALA A 266 1.89 -1.23 -17.96
C ALA A 266 1.66 0.19 -18.50
N GLU A 267 1.92 1.22 -17.69
CA GLU A 267 1.65 2.62 -18.09
C GLU A 267 2.63 3.13 -19.17
N THR A 268 3.82 2.52 -19.31
CA THR A 268 4.80 2.86 -20.36
C THR A 268 4.46 2.27 -21.74
N ALA A 269 3.67 1.20 -21.80
CA ALA A 269 3.34 0.53 -23.07
C ALA A 269 2.26 1.28 -23.89
N ASP A 270 1.38 2.00 -23.21
CA ASP A 270 0.33 2.81 -23.87
C ASP A 270 0.88 4.15 -24.41
N GLU A 271 2.03 4.64 -23.92
CA GLU A 271 2.71 5.82 -24.47
C GLU A 271 3.55 5.49 -25.72
N GLU A 272 4.19 4.31 -25.78
CA GLU A 272 4.96 3.86 -26.95
C GLU A 272 4.09 3.42 -28.14
N THR A 273 2.80 3.13 -27.93
CA THR A 273 1.86 2.82 -29.03
C THR A 273 1.07 4.05 -29.51
N ALA A 274 1.28 5.21 -28.90
CA ALA A 274 0.66 6.48 -29.27
C ALA A 274 1.63 7.47 -29.97
N THR A 275 2.83 7.01 -30.35
CA THR A 275 3.80 7.74 -31.20
C THR A 275 4.02 7.04 -32.54
#